data_AF-A0A3C1B3Y6-F1
#
_entry.id   AF-A0A3C1B3Y6-F1
#
_cell.length_a   1.000
_cell.length_b   1.000
_cell.length_c   1.000
_cell.angle_alpha   90.00
_cell.angle_beta   90.00
_cell.angle_gamma   90.00
#
_symmetry.space_group_name_H-M   'P 1'
#
loop_
_entity.id
_entity.type
_entity.pdbx_description
1 polymer ?
#
loop_
_entity_poly.entity_id
_entity_poly.type
_entity_poly.pdbx_seq_one_letter_code
_entity_poly.pdbx_strand_id
1 'polypeptide(L)' 'MQVTERLEQVNVDRLVPYARNARTHSKEQILQLRASLREFGFVNPVIVDKDLNII' A
#
# COMPACT_ATOMS: atom_id res chain seq x y z
N MET A 1 -3.72 23.94 -3.13
CA MET A 1 -3.83 22.47 -2.98
C MET A 1 -2.43 21.91 -3.18
N GLN A 2 -1.89 21.17 -2.22
CA GLN A 2 -0.64 20.42 -2.46
C GLN A 2 -1.02 19.17 -3.25
N VAL A 3 -0.35 18.97 -4.38
CA VAL A 3 -0.57 17.85 -5.29
C VAL A 3 0.67 16.96 -5.21
N THR A 4 0.50 15.65 -5.35
CA THR A 4 1.63 14.72 -5.35
C THR A 4 2.46 14.90 -6.61
N GLU A 5 3.75 15.21 -6.47
CA GLU A 5 4.68 15.42 -7.61
C GLU A 5 5.71 14.28 -7.75
N ARG A 6 5.80 13.38 -6.76
CA ARG A 6 6.81 12.32 -6.71
C ARG A 6 6.17 10.94 -6.73
N LEU A 7 6.58 10.13 -7.71
CA LEU A 7 6.32 8.70 -7.79
C LEU A 7 7.67 7.97 -7.82
N GLU A 8 7.86 7.03 -6.92
CA GLU A 8 9.10 6.25 -6.85
C GLU A 8 8.86 4.82 -6.39
N GLN A 9 9.79 3.93 -6.73
CA GLN A 9 9.82 2.59 -6.19
C GLN A 9 10.55 2.59 -4.85
N VAL A 10 9.89 2.08 -3.82
CA VAL A 10 10.43 2.00 -2.46
C VAL A 10 10.39 0.53 -2.03
N ASN A 11 11.43 0.09 -1.32
CA ASN A 11 11.41 -1.22 -0.67
C ASN A 11 10.32 -1.22 0.42
N VAL A 12 9.46 -2.23 0.41
CA VAL A 12 8.34 -2.41 1.36
C VAL A 12 8.81 -2.36 2.82
N ASP A 13 10.02 -2.84 3.11
CA ASP A 13 10.59 -2.85 4.47
C ASP A 13 10.83 -1.44 5.05
N ARG A 14 10.82 -0.40 4.20
CA ARG A 14 10.96 1.00 4.61
C ARG A 14 9.62 1.67 4.93
N LEU A 15 8.50 1.03 4.61
CA LEU A 15 7.17 1.59 4.85
C LEU A 15 6.78 1.41 6.32
N VAL A 16 6.26 2.47 6.93
CA VAL A 16 5.74 2.44 8.30
C VAL A 16 4.23 2.18 8.24
N PRO A 17 3.75 1.03 8.78
CA PRO A 17 2.33 0.74 8.78
C PRO A 17 1.54 1.73 9.65
N TYR A 18 0.36 2.12 9.20
CA TYR A 18 -0.53 2.95 10.00
C TYR A 18 -1.05 2.18 11.22
N ALA A 19 -0.59 2.58 12.41
CA ALA A 19 -0.88 1.87 13.67
C ALA A 19 -2.37 1.80 14.04
N ARG A 20 -3.20 2.70 13.50
CA ARG A 20 -4.66 2.73 13.75
C ARG A 20 -5.47 2.25 12.55
N ASN A 21 -4.88 1.44 11.67
CA ASN A 21 -5.62 0.85 10.58
C ASN A 21 -6.64 -0.16 11.12
N ALA A 22 -7.91 0.23 11.14
CA ALA A 22 -9.01 -0.63 11.59
C ALA A 22 -9.40 -1.69 10.55
N ARG A 23 -8.83 -1.66 9.33
CA ARG A 23 -9.14 -2.66 8.30
C ARG A 23 -8.50 -3.99 8.67
N THR A 24 -9.36 -4.97 8.93
CA THR A 24 -8.98 -6.38 9.04
C THR A 24 -9.48 -7.12 7.82
N HIS A 25 -8.63 -7.96 7.23
CA HIS A 25 -9.02 -8.82 6.12
C HIS A 25 -9.22 -10.26 6.59
N SER A 26 -10.27 -10.92 6.08
CA SER A 26 -10.42 -12.37 6.24
C SER A 26 -9.36 -13.11 5.42
N LYS A 27 -9.16 -14.41 5.70
CA LYS A 27 -8.21 -15.24 4.95
C LYS A 27 -8.56 -15.32 3.46
N GLU A 28 -9.84 -15.40 3.16
CA GLU A 28 -10.38 -15.48 1.79
C GLU A 28 -10.10 -14.17 1.04
N GLN A 29 -10.31 -13.02 1.70
CA GLN A 29 -10.00 -11.71 1.12
C GLN A 29 -8.49 -11.55 0.85
N ILE A 30 -7.64 -12.00 1.76
CA ILE A 30 -6.18 -12.00 1.56
C ILE A 30 -5.83 -12.86 0.33
N LEU A 31 -6.48 -14.00 0.16
CA LEU A 31 -6.23 -14.88 -0.98
C LEU A 31 -6.63 -14.23 -2.31
N GLN A 32 -7.77 -13.54 -2.34
CA GLN A 32 -8.21 -12.77 -3.51
C GLN A 32 -7.25 -11.65 -3.86
N LEU A 33 -6.79 -10.87 -2.87
CA LEU A 33 -5.79 -9.82 -3.09
C LEU A 33 -4.49 -10.41 -3.66
N ARG A 34 -4.01 -11.53 -3.11
CA ARG A 34 -2.83 -12.22 -3.62
C ARG A 34 -3.00 -12.71 -5.06
N ALA A 35 -4.18 -13.24 -5.41
CA ALA A 35 -4.47 -13.69 -6.77
C ALA A 35 -4.45 -12.51 -7.74
N SER A 36 -5.13 -11.41 -7.42
CA SER A 36 -5.14 -10.18 -8.22
C SER A 36 -3.74 -9.61 -8.42
N LEU A 37 -2.93 -9.51 -7.35
CA LEU A 37 -1.55 -9.02 -7.44
C LEU A 37 -0.66 -9.91 -8.32
N ARG A 38 -0.93 -11.22 -8.40
CA ARG A 38 -0.18 -12.13 -9.28
C ARG A 38 -0.59 -11.99 -10.75
N GLU A 39 -1.87 -11.74 -11.00
CA GLU A 39 -2.41 -11.63 -12.35
C GLU A 39 -2.08 -10.27 -12.98
N PHE A 40 -2.24 -9.19 -12.22
CA PHE A 40 -2.15 -7.82 -12.75
C PHE A 40 -0.93 -7.03 -12.24
N GLY A 41 -0.23 -7.54 -11.22
CA GLY A 41 0.80 -6.77 -10.53
C GLY A 41 0.23 -5.69 -9.61
N PHE A 42 1.11 -4.85 -9.08
CA PHE A 42 0.76 -3.76 -8.17
C PHE A 42 0.52 -2.47 -8.98
N VAL A 43 -0.71 -2.28 -9.46
CA VAL A 43 -1.06 -1.21 -10.42
C VAL A 43 -1.33 0.15 -9.78
N ASN A 44 -1.77 0.17 -8.53
CA ASN A 44 -2.14 1.40 -7.82
C ASN A 44 -1.05 1.75 -6.81
N PRO A 45 -0.40 2.93 -6.91
CA PRO A 45 0.65 3.31 -5.96
C PRO A 45 0.08 3.49 -4.55
N VAL A 46 0.91 3.17 -3.54
CA VAL A 46 0.59 3.45 -2.14
C VAL A 46 0.82 4.93 -1.85
N ILE A 47 -0.13 5.56 -1.17
CA ILE A 47 0.00 6.94 -0.72
C ILE A 47 0.70 6.93 0.64
N VAL A 48 1.77 7.71 0.74
CA VAL A 48 2.57 7.84 1.94
C VAL A 48 2.85 9.31 2.24
N ASP A 49 3.15 9.61 3.49
CA ASP A 49 3.73 10.89 3.86
C ASP A 49 5.24 10.93 3.57
N LYS A 50 5.88 12.06 3.89
CA LYS A 50 7.32 12.30 3.69
C LYS A 50 8.24 11.32 4.45
N ASP A 51 7.73 10.70 5.52
CA ASP A 51 8.46 9.82 6.42
C ASP A 51 8.13 8.34 6.12
N LEU A 52 7.47 8.06 4.98
CA LEU A 52 7.04 6.73 4.52
C LEU A 52 5.96 6.08 5.40
N ASN A 53 5.19 6.88 6.16
CA ASN A 53 3.99 6.38 6.82
C ASN A 53 2.87 6.20 5.79
N ILE A 54 2.25 5.02 5.79
CA ILE A 54 1.08 4.73 4.95
C ILE A 54 -0.12 5.55 5.46
N ILE A 55 -0.87 6.16 4.54
CA ILE A 55 -2.09 6.95 4.84
C ILE A 55 -3.35 6.16 4.47
#